data_AF-A0A0P7BG30-F1
#
_entry.id   AF-A0A0P7BG30-F1
#
_cell.length_a   1.000
_cell.length_b   1.000
_cell.length_c   1.000
_cell.angle_alpha   90.00
_cell.angle_beta   90.00
_cell.angle_gamma   90.00
#
_symmetry.space_group_name_H-M   'P 1'
#
loop_
_entity.id
_entity.type
_entity.pdbx_description
1 polymer ?
#
loop_
_entity_poly.entity_id
_entity_poly.type
_entity_poly.pdbx_seq_one_letter_code
_entity_poly.pdbx_strand_id
1 'polypeptide(L)'
;MISMAGPNAPKRGLSAYMFFANEQRENVREENPGVSFGQVGKLLSERWKALNEKQRAPYEAKATADKKRYEDEKQAYNTEQKEEKSS
;
A
#
# COMPACT_ATOMS: atom_id res chain seq x y z
N MET A 1 8.00 21.50 14.14
CA MET A 1 7.36 20.18 14.35
C MET A 1 8.09 19.18 13.47
N ILE A 2 8.99 18.39 14.06
CA ILE A 2 9.85 17.45 13.33
C ILE A 2 9.12 16.11 13.28
N SER A 3 8.72 15.69 12.08
CA SER A 3 8.01 14.44 11.82
C SER A 3 8.82 13.26 12.34
N MET A 4 8.31 12.54 13.35
CA MET A 4 8.91 11.31 13.89
C MET A 4 8.71 10.10 12.95
N ALA A 5 9.30 10.20 11.77
CA ALA A 5 9.74 9.06 10.98
C ALA A 5 11.11 9.49 10.46
N GLY A 6 12.18 8.78 10.83
CA GLY A 6 13.52 9.13 10.35
C GLY A 6 13.53 9.31 8.82
N PRO A 7 14.33 10.25 8.28
CA PRO A 7 14.29 10.65 6.86
C PRO A 7 14.52 9.52 5.85
N ASN A 8 14.92 8.33 6.30
CA ASN A 8 15.28 7.17 5.46
C ASN A 8 14.42 5.92 5.68
N ALA A 9 13.30 5.99 6.41
CA ALA A 9 12.44 4.82 6.58
C ALA A 9 11.85 4.37 5.22
N PRO A 10 12.05 3.11 4.79
CA PRO A 10 11.55 2.66 3.49
C PRO A 10 10.03 2.70 3.48
N LYS A 11 9.47 3.24 2.40
CA LYS A 11 8.02 3.32 2.22
C LYS A 11 7.45 1.91 2.23
N ARG A 12 6.44 1.69 3.09
CA ARG A 12 5.77 0.38 3.22
C ARG A 12 5.34 -0.14 1.86
N GLY A 13 5.63 -1.42 1.61
CA GLY A 13 5.14 -2.10 0.42
C GLY A 13 3.62 -2.03 0.35
N LEU A 14 3.09 -1.80 -0.85
CA LEU A 14 1.66 -1.74 -1.12
C LEU A 14 1.09 -3.17 -1.21
N SER A 15 -0.04 -3.39 -0.53
CA SER A 15 -0.77 -4.65 -0.63
C SER A 15 -1.60 -4.75 -1.91
N ALA A 16 -2.09 -5.95 -2.24
CA ALA A 16 -2.90 -6.18 -3.43
C ALA A 16 -4.16 -5.30 -3.42
N TYR A 17 -4.79 -5.19 -2.25
CA TYR A 17 -5.89 -4.28 -2.01
C TYR A 17 -5.50 -2.82 -2.25
N MET A 18 -4.31 -2.37 -1.86
CA MET A 18 -3.86 -0.98 -2.09
C MET A 18 -3.67 -0.68 -3.58
N PHE A 19 -3.11 -1.61 -4.36
CA PHE A 19 -3.01 -1.45 -5.81
C PHE A 19 -4.39 -1.34 -6.45
N PHE A 20 -5.30 -2.26 -6.11
CA PHE A 20 -6.69 -2.22 -6.56
C PHE A 20 -7.40 -0.94 -6.14
N ALA A 21 -7.27 -0.56 -4.86
CA ALA A 21 -7.91 0.62 -4.30
C ALA A 21 -7.41 1.90 -4.97
N ASN A 22 -6.11 2.03 -5.25
CA ASN A 22 -5.59 3.21 -5.96
C ASN A 22 -6.13 3.32 -7.38
N GLU A 23 -6.19 2.21 -8.12
CA GLU A 23 -6.68 2.17 -9.50
C GLU A 23 -8.20 2.41 -9.58
N GLN A 24 -8.95 1.88 -8.62
CA GLN A 24 -10.41 2.00 -8.57
C GLN A 24 -10.89 3.24 -7.82
N ARG A 25 -10.07 3.88 -6.99
CA ARG A 25 -10.47 5.07 -6.22
C ARG A 25 -10.91 6.20 -7.13
N GLU A 26 -10.19 6.39 -8.23
CA GLU A 26 -10.55 7.41 -9.23
C GLU A 26 -11.86 7.05 -9.91
N ASN A 27 -12.00 5.82 -10.42
CA ASN A 27 -13.26 5.30 -10.98
C ASN A 27 -14.45 5.47 -10.03
N VAL A 28 -14.33 5.08 -8.75
CA VAL A 28 -15.41 5.20 -7.76
C VAL A 28 -15.77 6.67 -7.52
N ARG A 29 -14.79 7.57 -7.53
CA ARG A 29 -15.01 9.01 -7.35
C ARG A 29 -15.65 9.65 -8.58
N GLU A 30 -15.31 9.19 -9.78
CA GLU A 30 -15.93 9.63 -11.03
C GLU A 30 -17.37 9.13 -11.15
N GLU A 31 -17.62 7.86 -10.83
CA GLU A 31 -18.97 7.28 -10.81
C GLU A 31 -19.85 7.90 -9.72
N ASN A 32 -19.25 8.35 -8.61
CA ASN A 32 -19.96 8.92 -7.48
C ASN A 32 -19.41 10.32 -7.15
N PRO A 33 -19.73 11.34 -7.97
CA PRO A 33 -19.24 12.69 -7.72
C PRO A 33 -19.75 13.19 -6.36
N GLY A 34 -18.83 13.60 -5.48
CA GLY A 34 -19.14 14.16 -4.17
C GLY A 34 -19.13 13.17 -2.99
N VAL A 35 -18.79 11.89 -3.21
CA VAL A 35 -18.61 10.95 -2.08
C VAL A 35 -17.37 11.28 -1.26
N SER A 36 -17.48 11.07 0.06
CA SER A 36 -16.36 11.25 0.98
C SER A 36 -15.32 10.13 0.85
N PHE A 37 -14.06 10.42 1.21
CA PHE A 37 -13.00 9.41 1.18
C PHE A 37 -13.33 8.15 1.99
N GLY A 38 -14.04 8.29 3.12
CA GLY A 38 -14.50 7.15 3.92
C GLY A 38 -15.50 6.25 3.18
N GLN A 39 -16.42 6.84 2.42
CA GLN A 39 -17.37 6.10 1.59
C GLN A 39 -16.66 5.39 0.43
N VAL A 40 -15.70 6.05 -0.21
CA VAL A 40 -14.87 5.43 -1.27
C VAL A 40 -14.15 4.20 -0.72
N GLY A 41 -13.51 4.31 0.45
CA GLY A 41 -12.84 3.18 1.08
C GLY A 41 -13.77 2.00 1.36
N LYS A 42 -15.01 2.27 1.77
CA LYS A 42 -16.04 1.24 1.99
C LYS A 42 -16.43 0.55 0.68
N LEU A 43 -16.75 1.32 -0.36
CA LEU A 43 -17.08 0.82 -1.71
C LEU A 43 -15.95 -0.02 -2.29
N LEU A 44 -14.71 0.43 -2.18
CA LEU A 44 -13.52 -0.31 -2.64
C LEU A 44 -13.34 -1.62 -1.88
N SER A 45 -13.56 -1.62 -0.56
CA SER A 45 -13.48 -2.84 0.25
C SER A 45 -14.54 -3.86 -0.16
N GLU A 46 -15.77 -3.40 -0.46
CA GLU A 46 -16.85 -4.26 -0.95
C GLU A 46 -16.54 -4.80 -2.35
N ARG A 47 -16.09 -3.96 -3.28
CA ARG A 47 -15.67 -4.39 -4.62
C ARG A 47 -14.53 -5.41 -4.55
N TRP A 48 -13.54 -5.19 -3.70
CA TRP A 48 -12.42 -6.12 -3.51
C TRP A 48 -12.90 -7.49 -3.01
N LYS A 49 -13.82 -7.53 -2.05
CA LYS A 49 -14.43 -8.78 -1.57
C LYS A 49 -15.27 -9.47 -2.64
N ALA A 50 -15.89 -8.70 -3.53
CA ALA A 50 -16.64 -9.23 -4.68
C ALA A 50 -15.73 -9.73 -5.82
N LEU A 51 -14.44 -9.36 -5.85
CA LEU A 51 -13.51 -9.88 -6.85
C LEU A 51 -13.18 -11.36 -6.63
N ASN A 52 -13.16 -12.11 -7.72
CA ASN A 52 -12.68 -13.48 -7.74
C ASN A 52 -11.15 -13.54 -7.66
N GLU A 53 -10.62 -14.70 -7.25
CA GLU A 53 -9.17 -14.93 -7.17
C GLU A 53 -8.45 -14.65 -8.49
N LYS A 54 -9.06 -14.98 -9.63
CA LYS A 54 -8.50 -14.66 -10.96
C LYS A 54 -8.34 -13.16 -11.21
N GLN A 55 -9.25 -12.35 -10.68
CA GLN A 55 -9.19 -10.89 -10.80
C GLN A 55 -8.21 -10.30 -9.77
N ARG A 56 -8.08 -10.94 -8.60
CA ARG A 56 -7.12 -10.55 -7.57
C ARG A 56 -5.68 -10.96 -7.91
N ALA A 57 -5.49 -12.05 -8.65
CA ALA A 57 -4.19 -12.60 -9.04
C ALA A 57 -3.20 -11.56 -9.61
N PRO A 58 -3.56 -10.69 -10.58
CA PRO A 58 -2.64 -9.66 -11.05
C PRO A 58 -2.25 -8.65 -9.96
N TYR A 59 -3.17 -8.29 -9.07
CA TYR A 59 -2.89 -7.37 -7.95
C TYR A 59 -2.06 -8.04 -6.86
N GLU A 60 -2.29 -9.34 -6.59
CA GLU A 60 -1.51 -10.14 -5.65
C GLU A 60 -0.08 -10.36 -6.15
N ALA A 61 0.12 -10.57 -7.46
CA ALA A 61 1.44 -10.63 -8.06
C ALA A 61 2.19 -9.30 -7.91
N LYS A 62 1.54 -8.16 -8.23
CA LYS A 62 2.10 -6.81 -8.01
C LYS A 62 2.47 -6.57 -6.54
N ALA A 63 1.58 -6.95 -5.63
CA ALA A 63 1.80 -6.80 -4.19
C ALA A 63 2.94 -7.68 -3.67
N THR A 64 3.08 -8.90 -4.20
CA THR A 64 4.16 -9.80 -3.82
C THR A 64 5.51 -9.25 -4.29
N ALA A 65 5.57 -8.71 -5.50
CA ALA A 65 6.77 -8.06 -6.02
C ALA A 65 7.15 -6.82 -5.20
N ASP A 66 6.18 -5.95 -4.87
CA ASP A 66 6.46 -4.74 -4.09
C ASP A 66 6.75 -5.04 -2.61
N LYS A 67 6.12 -6.08 -2.05
CA LYS A 67 6.45 -6.58 -0.71
C LYS A 67 7.90 -7.05 -0.64
N LYS A 68 8.39 -7.76 -1.66
CA LYS A 68 9.80 -8.18 -1.73
C LYS A 68 10.74 -6.98 -1.73
N ARG A 69 10.47 -5.97 -2.56
CA ARG A 69 11.23 -4.70 -2.57
C ARG A 69 11.26 -4.05 -1.18
N TYR A 70 10.09 -3.91 -0.54
CA TYR A 70 10.01 -3.33 0.80
C TYR A 70 10.75 -4.17 1.86
N GLU A 71 10.70 -5.49 1.77
CA GLU A 71 11.38 -6.38 2.71
C GLU A 71 12.90 -6.26 2.57
N ASP A 72 13.42 -6.22 1.33
CA ASP A 72 14.84 -6.00 1.04
C ASP A 72 15.30 -4.60 1.54
N GLU A 73 14.55 -3.53 1.23
CA GLU A 73 14.85 -2.17 1.72
C GLU A 73 14.74 -2.05 3.25
N LYS A 74 13.75 -2.72 3.87
CA LYS A 74 13.57 -2.73 5.32
C LYS A 74 14.71 -3.48 6.01
N GLN A 75 15.22 -4.56 5.42
CA GLN A 75 16.38 -5.25 5.98
C GLN A 75 17.62 -4.36 5.94
N ALA A 76 17.87 -3.67 4.83
CA ALA A 76 18.98 -2.71 4.72
C ALA A 76 18.85 -1.59 5.78
N TYR A 77 17.68 -0.96 5.87
CA TYR A 77 17.41 0.10 6.85
C TYR A 77 17.53 -0.38 8.31
N ASN A 78 17.08 -1.59 8.63
CA ASN A 78 17.16 -2.13 9.99
C ASN A 78 18.60 -2.49 10.40
N THR A 79 19.46 -2.82 9.44
CA THR A 79 20.89 -3.03 9.66
C THR A 79 21.61 -1.70 9.87
N GLU A 80 21.37 -0.71 9.02
CA GLU A 80 21.95 0.65 9.17
C GLU A 80 21.53 1.32 10.48
N GLN A 81 20.24 1.19 10.86
CA GLN A 81 19.72 1.71 12.13
C GLN A 81 20.29 1.02 13.39
N LYS A 82 20.81 -0.21 13.25
CA LYS A 82 21.49 -0.91 14.35
C LYS A 82 22.94 -0.44 14.50
N GLU A 83 23.63 -0.11 13.41
CA GLU A 83 25.00 0.38 13.45
C GLU A 83 25.08 1.83 13.95
N GLU A 84 24.17 2.71 13.53
CA GLU A 84 24.13 4.11 13.99
C GLU A 84 23.80 4.24 15.50
N LYS A 85 23.07 3.28 16.06
CA LYS A 85 22.76 3.25 17.51
C LYS A 85 23.83 2.60 18.38
N SER A 86 24.89 2.05 17.78
CA SER A 86 25.97 1.39 18.51
C SER A 86 27.29 2.17 18.45
N SER A 87 27.31 3.37 17.86
CA SER A 87 28.45 4.28 17.81
C SER A 87 28.23 5.56 18.62
#